data_AF-K1R5I7-F1
#
_entry.id   AF-K1R5I7-F1
#
_cell.length_a   1.000
_cell.length_b   1.000
_cell.length_c   1.000
_cell.angle_alpha   90.00
_cell.angle_beta   90.00
_cell.angle_gamma   90.00
#
_symmetry.space_group_name_H-M   'P 1'
#
loop_
_entity.id
_entity.type
_entity.pdbx_description
1 polymer ?
#
loop_
_entity_poly.entity_id
_entity_poly.type
_entity_poly.pdbx_seq_one_letter_code
_entity_poly.pdbx_strand_id
1 'polypeptide(L)'
;EARQRALDDADSTGSLSVFVHAEDTVLKLVEAANKTGSADLYDKLCERCNNEISKLFLGNTLTTEASDKGTQALGTVHKDVEEKVTLSDRQDILDVLNYDMADIFAMLGIDTTGGEFCYPEKKLIEPEKKMSILTQLRTNFNLPVGDDYLYEEFGIEKPANYDELKKRQEEKAAEIEAAKARETEKAEE
;
A
#
# COMPACT_ATOMS: atom_id res chain seq x y z
N GLU A 1 -49.19 -42.00 49.48
CA GLU A 1 -48.69 -40.86 50.28
C GLU A 1 -47.21 -40.56 50.04
N ALA A 2 -46.29 -41.51 50.25
CA ALA A 2 -44.85 -41.30 50.02
C ALA A 2 -44.49 -40.89 48.57
N ARG A 3 -45.10 -41.54 47.57
CA ARG A 3 -44.91 -41.19 46.15
C ARG A 3 -45.37 -39.76 45.82
N GLN A 4 -46.48 -39.31 46.40
CA GLN A 4 -47.02 -37.98 46.16
C GLN A 4 -46.06 -36.91 46.70
N ARG A 5 -45.60 -37.09 47.95
CA ARG A 5 -44.61 -36.20 48.57
C ARG A 5 -43.29 -36.16 47.78
N ALA A 6 -42.86 -37.28 47.23
CA ALA A 6 -41.64 -37.33 46.41
C ALA A 6 -41.77 -36.57 45.08
N LEU A 7 -42.97 -36.54 44.47
CA LEU A 7 -43.24 -35.72 43.29
C LEU A 7 -43.27 -34.24 43.65
N ASP A 8 -43.99 -33.88 44.71
CA ASP A 8 -44.12 -32.49 45.17
C ASP A 8 -42.76 -31.91 45.60
N ASP A 9 -41.91 -32.71 46.26
CA ASP A 9 -40.56 -32.33 46.65
C ASP A 9 -39.65 -32.14 45.43
N ALA A 10 -39.72 -33.05 44.45
CA ALA A 10 -38.96 -32.96 43.22
C ALA A 10 -39.34 -31.72 42.39
N ASP A 11 -40.64 -31.44 42.24
CA ASP A 11 -41.15 -30.24 41.53
C ASP A 11 -40.80 -28.93 42.28
N SER A 12 -40.62 -28.99 43.60
CA SER A 12 -40.24 -27.83 44.42
C SER A 12 -38.74 -27.52 44.44
N THR A 13 -37.90 -28.45 43.99
CA THR A 13 -36.43 -28.39 44.13
C THR A 13 -35.77 -27.42 43.12
N GLY A 14 -36.47 -26.91 42.09
CA GLY A 14 -35.91 -25.87 41.21
C GLY A 14 -36.77 -25.48 40.00
N SER A 15 -36.28 -24.54 39.17
CA SER A 15 -37.00 -24.05 37.97
C SER A 15 -36.82 -24.91 36.71
N LEU A 16 -36.11 -26.04 36.82
CA LEU A 16 -35.87 -26.95 35.71
C LEU A 16 -36.96 -28.03 35.67
N SER A 17 -37.28 -28.53 34.47
CA SER A 17 -38.26 -29.59 34.29
C SER A 17 -37.82 -30.88 34.99
N VAL A 18 -38.69 -31.44 35.83
CA VAL A 18 -38.49 -32.73 36.50
C VAL A 18 -39.01 -33.86 35.60
N PHE A 19 -38.22 -34.92 35.44
CA PHE A 19 -38.63 -36.11 34.69
C PHE A 19 -38.64 -37.33 35.61
N VAL A 20 -39.84 -37.89 35.82
CA VAL A 20 -40.05 -39.04 36.71
C VAL A 20 -40.38 -40.27 35.88
N HIS A 21 -39.56 -41.31 36.02
CA HIS A 21 -39.70 -42.55 35.26
C HIS A 21 -39.60 -43.77 36.19
N ALA A 22 -40.08 -44.93 35.73
CA ALA A 22 -39.98 -46.18 36.49
C ALA A 22 -38.53 -46.68 36.53
N GLU A 23 -38.17 -47.47 37.53
CA GLU A 23 -36.80 -48.00 37.72
C GLU A 23 -36.28 -48.74 36.47
N ASP A 24 -37.15 -49.43 35.73
CA ASP A 24 -36.82 -50.16 34.49
C ASP A 24 -36.81 -49.30 33.21
N THR A 25 -37.03 -47.99 33.31
CA THR A 25 -37.02 -47.08 32.16
C THR A 25 -35.77 -46.21 32.19
N VAL A 26 -35.20 -45.89 31.03
CA VAL A 26 -33.98 -45.09 30.91
C VAL A 26 -34.26 -43.85 30.08
N LEU A 27 -34.00 -42.68 30.65
CA LEU A 27 -33.97 -41.44 29.89
C LEU A 27 -32.62 -41.32 29.18
N LYS A 28 -32.65 -41.32 27.85
CA LYS A 28 -31.47 -41.08 27.01
C LYS A 28 -31.55 -39.70 26.39
N LEU A 29 -30.76 -38.76 26.89
CA LEU A 29 -30.52 -37.50 26.18
C LEU A 29 -29.63 -37.79 24.97
N VAL A 30 -30.21 -37.72 23.78
CA VAL A 30 -29.45 -37.79 22.53
C VAL A 30 -28.92 -36.39 22.27
N GLU A 31 -27.71 -36.12 22.76
CA GLU A 31 -26.98 -34.93 22.36
C GLU A 31 -26.52 -35.09 20.90
N ALA A 32 -26.61 -34.01 20.10
CA ALA A 32 -25.94 -33.96 18.81
C ALA A 32 -24.42 -34.04 19.06
N ALA A 33 -23.83 -35.19 18.80
CA ALA A 33 -22.39 -35.37 18.90
C ALA A 33 -21.66 -34.32 18.03
N ASN A 34 -20.63 -33.67 18.58
CA ASN A 34 -19.77 -32.64 17.96
C ASN A 34 -20.30 -31.20 17.84
N LYS A 35 -20.83 -30.60 18.91
CA LYS A 35 -21.06 -29.12 18.95
C LYS A 35 -19.77 -28.29 19.03
N THR A 36 -18.67 -28.86 19.49
CA THR A 36 -17.36 -28.17 19.53
C THR A 36 -16.77 -27.90 18.14
N GLY A 37 -17.21 -28.64 17.11
CA GLY A 37 -16.76 -28.42 15.73
C GLY A 37 -17.55 -27.35 14.96
N SER A 38 -18.68 -26.86 15.47
CA SER A 38 -19.56 -25.98 14.68
C SER A 38 -19.10 -24.52 14.67
N ALA A 39 -18.59 -23.98 15.79
CA ALA A 39 -18.19 -22.57 15.85
C ALA A 39 -16.90 -22.28 15.07
N ASP A 40 -15.87 -23.11 15.27
CA ASP A 40 -14.57 -23.01 14.58
C ASP A 40 -14.70 -23.25 13.07
N LEU A 41 -15.67 -24.07 12.64
CA LEU A 41 -15.93 -24.30 11.22
C LEU A 41 -16.42 -23.03 10.50
N TYR A 42 -17.37 -22.30 11.09
CA TYR A 42 -17.89 -21.08 10.48
C TYR A 42 -16.85 -19.96 10.49
N ASP A 43 -16.05 -19.86 11.55
CA ASP A 43 -14.98 -18.87 11.62
C ASP A 43 -13.93 -19.11 10.52
N LYS A 44 -13.47 -20.36 10.36
CA LYS A 44 -12.57 -20.76 9.27
C LYS A 44 -13.16 -20.55 7.89
N LEU A 45 -14.47 -20.76 7.73
CA LEU A 45 -15.13 -20.50 6.46
C LEU A 45 -15.14 -19.01 6.14
N CYS A 46 -15.48 -18.16 7.12
CA CYS A 46 -15.45 -16.71 6.97
C CYS A 46 -14.05 -16.22 6.63
N GLU A 47 -13.03 -16.70 7.35
CA GLU A 47 -11.63 -16.40 7.09
C GLU A 47 -11.26 -16.79 5.65
N ARG A 48 -11.55 -18.02 5.23
CA ARG A 48 -11.29 -18.46 3.84
C ARG A 48 -11.96 -17.56 2.80
N CYS A 49 -13.23 -17.21 2.99
CA CYS A 49 -13.93 -16.33 2.06
C CYS A 49 -13.28 -14.95 1.98
N ASN A 50 -12.92 -14.35 3.13
CA ASN A 50 -12.22 -13.07 3.16
C ASN A 50 -10.87 -13.14 2.43
N ASN A 51 -10.15 -14.25 2.58
CA ASN A 51 -8.85 -14.44 1.94
C ASN A 51 -8.99 -14.57 0.41
N GLU A 52 -10.01 -15.27 -0.07
CA GLU A 52 -10.28 -15.35 -1.51
C GLU A 52 -10.74 -14.00 -2.09
N ILE A 53 -11.49 -13.20 -1.32
CA ILE A 53 -11.85 -11.82 -1.72
C ILE A 53 -10.59 -10.95 -1.85
N SER A 54 -9.68 -11.01 -0.88
CA SER A 54 -8.41 -10.26 -0.94
C SER A 54 -7.58 -10.65 -2.17
N LYS A 55 -7.50 -11.95 -2.51
CA LYS A 55 -6.83 -12.41 -3.73
C LYS A 55 -7.50 -11.90 -5.01
N LEU A 56 -8.82 -11.84 -5.03
CA LEU A 56 -9.57 -11.39 -6.21
C LEU A 56 -9.26 -9.93 -6.54
N PHE A 57 -9.19 -9.06 -5.51
CA PHE A 57 -8.98 -7.62 -5.72
C PHE A 57 -7.50 -7.21 -5.71
N LEU A 58 -6.69 -7.69 -4.76
CA LEU A 58 -5.30 -7.26 -4.59
C LEU A 58 -4.31 -8.20 -5.29
N GLY A 59 -4.73 -9.40 -5.71
CA GLY A 59 -3.85 -10.40 -6.30
C GLY A 59 -2.91 -11.08 -5.29
N ASN A 60 -3.02 -10.76 -4.00
CA ASN A 60 -2.21 -11.36 -2.94
C ASN A 60 -2.98 -11.43 -1.60
N THR A 61 -2.45 -12.17 -0.63
CA THR A 61 -3.00 -12.22 0.73
C THR A 61 -2.04 -11.72 1.80
N LEU A 62 -0.78 -11.45 1.45
CA LEU A 62 0.24 -11.22 2.48
C LEU A 62 0.10 -9.84 3.12
N THR A 63 -0.22 -8.79 2.37
CA THR A 63 -0.29 -7.41 2.93
C THR A 63 -1.50 -7.21 3.84
N THR A 64 -2.56 -8.01 3.67
CA THR A 64 -3.78 -7.99 4.50
C THR A 64 -3.78 -9.02 5.64
N GLU A 65 -3.02 -10.12 5.54
CA GLU A 65 -3.11 -11.26 6.49
C GLU A 65 -1.78 -11.66 7.15
N ALA A 66 -0.68 -10.91 7.01
CA ALA A 66 0.61 -11.31 7.56
C ALA A 66 0.58 -11.50 9.10
N SER A 67 0.30 -12.73 9.53
CA SER A 67 0.52 -13.21 10.89
C SER A 67 2.00 -13.57 11.05
N ASP A 68 2.71 -12.89 11.95
CA ASP A 68 4.01 -13.17 12.61
C ASP A 68 5.20 -13.79 11.83
N LYS A 69 5.06 -14.16 10.55
CA LYS A 69 6.02 -14.90 9.73
C LYS A 69 6.17 -14.32 8.31
N GLY A 70 5.88 -13.04 8.12
CA GLY A 70 6.21 -12.34 6.87
C GLY A 70 7.69 -11.98 6.83
N THR A 71 8.48 -12.57 5.94
CA THR A 71 9.85 -12.10 5.69
C THR A 71 9.81 -10.83 4.84
N GLN A 72 10.75 -9.91 5.03
CA GLN A 72 10.84 -8.65 4.28
C GLN A 72 10.88 -8.87 2.75
N ALA A 73 11.56 -9.94 2.31
CA ALA A 73 11.62 -10.32 0.90
C ALA A 73 10.23 -10.70 0.34
N LEU A 74 9.41 -11.39 1.13
CA LEU A 74 8.05 -11.76 0.75
C LEU A 74 7.17 -10.51 0.67
N GLY A 75 7.28 -9.61 1.65
CA GLY A 75 6.58 -8.32 1.62
C GLY A 75 6.90 -7.47 0.39
N THR A 76 8.15 -7.47 -0.06
CA THR A 76 8.58 -6.73 -1.27
C THR A 76 7.93 -7.29 -2.53
N VAL A 77 7.96 -8.62 -2.71
CA VAL A 77 7.36 -9.27 -3.89
C VAL A 77 5.85 -9.05 -3.94
N HIS A 78 5.15 -9.10 -2.80
CA HIS A 78 3.71 -8.84 -2.78
C HIS A 78 3.37 -7.40 -3.09
N LYS A 79 4.18 -6.45 -2.61
CA LYS A 79 4.04 -5.04 -2.98
C LYS A 79 4.22 -4.84 -4.48
N ASP A 80 5.20 -5.49 -5.11
CA ASP A 80 5.39 -5.40 -6.57
C ASP A 80 4.19 -5.95 -7.36
N VAL A 81 3.53 -7.01 -6.87
CA VAL A 81 2.31 -7.55 -7.50
C VAL A 81 1.14 -6.59 -7.33
N GLU A 82 0.95 -6.04 -6.13
CA GLU A 82 -0.11 -5.07 -5.84
C GLU A 82 0.06 -3.78 -6.66
N GLU A 83 1.30 -3.30 -6.79
CA GLU A 83 1.62 -2.14 -7.63
C GLU A 83 1.32 -2.39 -9.11
N LYS A 84 1.53 -3.62 -9.62
CA LYS A 84 1.18 -3.98 -11.01
C LYS A 84 -0.33 -3.96 -11.26
N VAL A 85 -1.12 -4.50 -10.34
CA VAL A 85 -2.59 -4.44 -10.43
C VAL A 85 -3.05 -2.98 -10.42
N THR A 86 -2.52 -2.20 -9.48
CA THR A 86 -2.83 -0.76 -9.37
C THR A 86 -2.43 0.01 -10.62
N LEU A 87 -1.30 -0.33 -11.26
CA LEU A 87 -0.87 0.30 -12.51
C LEU A 87 -1.82 -0.06 -13.66
N SER A 88 -2.25 -1.31 -13.75
CA SER A 88 -3.25 -1.74 -14.73
C SER A 88 -4.55 -0.96 -14.57
N ASP A 89 -5.09 -0.89 -13.35
CA ASP A 89 -6.34 -0.16 -13.07
C ASP A 89 -6.21 1.33 -13.44
N ARG A 90 -5.06 1.95 -13.17
CA ARG A 90 -4.78 3.33 -13.58
C ARG A 90 -4.78 3.47 -15.09
N GLN A 91 -4.14 2.55 -15.81
CA GLN A 91 -4.11 2.58 -17.27
C GLN A 91 -5.52 2.43 -17.84
N ASP A 92 -6.32 1.49 -17.31
CA ASP A 92 -7.70 1.28 -17.75
C ASP A 92 -8.55 2.55 -17.57
N ILE A 93 -8.41 3.24 -16.42
CA ILE A 93 -9.11 4.52 -16.18
C ILE A 93 -8.62 5.60 -17.15
N LEU A 94 -7.31 5.70 -17.40
CA LEU A 94 -6.77 6.68 -18.35
C LEU A 94 -7.23 6.41 -19.77
N ASP A 95 -7.31 5.13 -20.17
CA ASP A 95 -7.80 4.73 -21.49
C ASP A 95 -9.27 5.12 -21.65
N VAL A 96 -10.12 4.89 -20.63
CA VAL A 96 -11.51 5.35 -20.65
C VAL A 96 -11.59 6.88 -20.75
N LEU A 97 -10.76 7.61 -20.00
CA LEU A 97 -10.77 9.07 -20.03
C LEU A 97 -10.29 9.65 -21.37
N ASN A 98 -9.27 9.05 -21.98
CA ASN A 98 -8.64 9.56 -23.20
C ASN A 98 -9.32 9.07 -24.48
N TYR A 99 -9.93 7.88 -24.49
CA TYR A 99 -10.59 7.32 -25.68
C TYR A 99 -12.10 7.46 -25.64
N ASP A 100 -12.76 7.12 -24.53
CA ASP A 100 -14.24 7.12 -24.47
C ASP A 100 -14.79 8.50 -24.07
N MET A 101 -14.14 9.19 -23.14
CA MET A 101 -14.63 10.46 -22.60
C MET A 101 -14.18 11.69 -23.38
N ALA A 102 -13.08 11.60 -24.14
CA ALA A 102 -12.54 12.73 -24.90
C ALA A 102 -13.56 13.32 -25.90
N ASP A 103 -14.32 12.46 -26.57
CA ASP A 103 -15.38 12.86 -27.50
C ASP A 103 -16.55 13.53 -26.77
N ILE A 104 -16.91 13.02 -25.58
CA ILE A 104 -17.98 13.58 -24.75
C ILE A 104 -17.58 14.99 -24.27
N PHE A 105 -16.33 15.16 -23.83
CA PHE A 105 -15.81 16.46 -23.42
C PHE A 105 -15.77 17.46 -24.59
N ALA A 106 -15.38 17.00 -25.79
CA ALA A 106 -15.46 17.83 -27.00
C ALA A 106 -16.89 18.29 -27.29
N MET A 107 -17.89 17.40 -27.18
CA MET A 107 -19.31 17.77 -27.32
C MET A 107 -19.80 18.76 -26.26
N LEU A 108 -19.23 18.71 -25.06
CA LEU A 108 -19.52 19.66 -23.97
C LEU A 108 -18.82 21.02 -24.13
N GLY A 109 -18.00 21.19 -25.18
CA GLY A 109 -17.28 22.43 -25.48
C GLY A 109 -15.93 22.55 -24.79
N ILE A 110 -15.39 21.46 -24.22
CA ILE A 110 -14.02 21.38 -23.73
C ILE A 110 -13.12 20.99 -24.90
N ASP A 111 -12.12 21.80 -25.21
CA ASP A 111 -11.16 21.47 -26.25
C ASP A 111 -10.23 20.34 -25.77
N THR A 112 -10.50 19.12 -26.24
CA THR A 112 -9.68 17.93 -25.97
C THR A 112 -8.58 17.73 -27.01
N THR A 113 -8.41 18.65 -27.97
CA THR A 113 -7.38 18.48 -29.00
C THR A 113 -5.98 18.68 -28.43
N GLY A 114 -5.17 17.62 -28.49
CA GLY A 114 -3.76 17.64 -28.06
C GLY A 114 -3.55 17.57 -26.54
N GLY A 115 -4.60 17.40 -25.74
CA GLY A 115 -4.50 17.16 -24.31
C GLY A 115 -4.79 15.70 -23.96
N GLU A 116 -3.99 15.12 -23.07
CA GLU A 116 -4.24 13.80 -22.50
C GLU A 116 -4.41 13.89 -20.98
N PHE A 117 -5.32 13.10 -20.42
CA PHE A 117 -5.33 12.82 -19.01
C PHE A 117 -4.11 11.96 -18.69
N CYS A 118 -3.33 12.40 -17.70
CA CYS A 118 -2.19 11.65 -17.18
C CYS A 118 -2.24 11.62 -15.65
N TYR A 119 -1.70 10.54 -15.09
CA TYR A 119 -1.48 10.48 -13.65
C TYR A 119 -0.10 11.07 -13.36
N PRO A 120 0.03 12.12 -12.52
CA PRO A 120 1.34 12.60 -12.11
C PRO A 120 1.99 11.52 -11.25
N GLU A 121 2.95 10.79 -11.80
CA GLU A 121 3.78 9.87 -11.04
C GLU A 121 4.58 10.66 -10.01
N LYS A 122 4.08 10.71 -8.78
CA LYS A 122 4.91 11.09 -7.63
C LYS A 122 5.94 10.00 -7.43
N LYS A 123 7.08 10.13 -8.08
CA LYS A 123 8.23 9.26 -7.84
C LYS A 123 8.66 9.47 -6.39
N LEU A 124 8.21 8.57 -5.52
CA LEU A 124 8.68 8.40 -4.15
C LEU A 124 10.12 7.88 -4.20
N ILE A 125 11.03 8.72 -4.68
CA ILE A 125 12.45 8.43 -4.58
C ILE A 125 12.86 8.85 -3.17
N GLU A 126 13.43 7.91 -2.43
CA GLU A 126 14.04 8.19 -1.13
C GLU A 126 15.02 9.37 -1.27
N PRO A 127 15.01 10.36 -0.34
CA PRO A 127 15.81 11.58 -0.47
C PRO A 127 17.30 11.31 -0.74
N GLU A 128 17.84 10.23 -0.17
CA GLU A 128 19.23 9.81 -0.35
C GLU A 128 19.52 9.35 -1.79
N LYS A 129 18.62 8.57 -2.39
CA LYS A 129 18.74 8.14 -3.79
C LYS A 129 18.53 9.30 -4.75
N LYS A 130 17.64 10.25 -4.44
CA LYS A 130 17.46 11.49 -5.23
C LYS A 130 18.76 12.27 -5.33
N MET A 131 19.46 12.45 -4.20
CA MET A 131 20.72 13.20 -4.17
C MET A 131 21.83 12.52 -4.98
N SER A 132 21.94 11.19 -4.89
CA SER A 132 22.92 10.43 -5.67
C SER A 132 22.64 10.53 -7.17
N ILE A 133 21.37 10.38 -7.58
CA ILE A 133 20.96 10.50 -8.98
C ILE A 133 21.22 11.91 -9.51
N LEU A 134 20.86 12.95 -8.77
CA LEU A 134 21.11 14.34 -9.18
C LEU A 134 22.59 14.66 -9.30
N THR A 135 23.41 14.16 -8.38
CA THR A 135 24.87 14.31 -8.44
C THR A 135 25.42 13.61 -9.68
N GLN A 136 24.96 12.40 -10.00
CA GLN A 136 25.38 11.66 -11.20
C GLN A 136 24.87 12.32 -12.49
N LEU A 137 23.66 12.86 -12.52
CA LEU A 137 23.11 13.59 -13.67
C LEU A 137 23.91 14.85 -13.97
N ARG A 138 24.29 15.60 -12.92
CA ARG A 138 25.14 16.80 -13.06
C ARG A 138 26.56 16.46 -13.45
N THR A 139 27.15 15.41 -12.85
CA THR A 139 28.57 15.09 -13.03
C THR A 139 28.85 14.30 -14.30
N ASN A 140 27.99 13.34 -14.65
CA ASN A 140 28.26 12.40 -15.74
C ASN A 140 27.49 12.74 -17.03
N PHE A 141 26.29 13.30 -16.92
CA PHE A 141 25.42 13.57 -18.08
C PHE A 141 25.36 15.05 -18.47
N ASN A 142 26.00 15.92 -17.68
CA ASN A 142 26.06 17.37 -17.90
C ASN A 142 24.68 17.99 -18.20
N LEU A 143 23.63 17.42 -17.59
CA LEU A 143 22.27 17.84 -17.83
C LEU A 143 22.00 19.12 -17.04
N PRO A 144 21.56 20.23 -17.68
CA PRO A 144 21.24 21.46 -16.96
C PRO A 144 19.96 21.23 -16.15
N VAL A 145 20.12 21.04 -14.83
CA VAL A 145 19.02 21.02 -13.88
C VAL A 145 18.77 22.45 -13.42
N GLY A 146 17.52 22.90 -13.49
CA GLY A 146 17.15 24.23 -12.98
C GLY A 146 17.33 24.29 -11.47
N ASP A 147 17.99 25.34 -10.99
CA ASP A 147 18.24 25.50 -9.55
C ASP A 147 16.92 25.66 -8.77
N ASP A 148 15.91 26.30 -9.38
CA ASP A 148 14.57 26.46 -8.79
C ASP A 148 13.86 25.11 -8.57
N TYR A 149 14.02 24.17 -9.50
CA TYR A 149 13.51 22.80 -9.35
C TYR A 149 14.14 22.08 -8.16
N LEU A 150 15.42 22.34 -7.87
CA LEU A 150 16.09 21.76 -6.69
C LEU A 150 15.57 22.39 -5.39
N TYR A 151 15.38 23.70 -5.34
CA TYR A 151 14.87 24.36 -4.12
C TYR A 151 13.44 23.92 -3.79
N GLU A 152 12.57 23.80 -4.79
CA GLU A 152 11.19 23.33 -4.62
C GLU A 152 11.12 21.85 -4.23
N GLU A 153 11.86 20.99 -4.93
CA GLU A 153 11.81 19.53 -4.71
C GLU A 153 12.44 19.10 -3.37
N PHE A 154 13.42 19.86 -2.85
CA PHE A 154 14.05 19.60 -1.55
C PHE A 154 13.48 20.42 -0.39
N GLY A 155 12.52 21.33 -0.66
CA GLY A 155 11.91 22.18 0.36
C GLY A 155 12.90 23.13 1.04
N ILE A 156 13.96 23.52 0.33
CA ILE A 156 14.97 24.46 0.83
C ILE A 156 14.59 25.84 0.30
N GLU A 157 14.39 26.81 1.20
CA GLU A 157 14.11 28.19 0.79
C GLU A 157 15.29 28.75 -0.01
N LYS A 158 14.99 29.32 -1.18
CA LYS A 158 15.99 29.96 -2.04
C LYS A 158 16.67 31.09 -1.25
N PRO A 159 18.01 31.08 -1.10
CA PRO A 159 18.69 32.15 -0.37
C PRO A 159 18.41 33.51 -1.01
N ALA A 160 18.12 34.53 -0.20
CA ALA A 160 17.88 35.90 -0.68
C ALA A 160 19.07 36.49 -1.48
N ASN A 161 20.26 35.89 -1.35
CA ASN A 161 21.47 36.30 -2.05
C ASN A 161 21.95 35.29 -3.12
N TYR A 162 20.99 34.63 -3.77
CA TYR A 162 21.26 33.59 -4.75
C TYR A 162 22.09 34.09 -5.96
N ASP A 163 21.81 35.29 -6.46
CA ASP A 163 22.50 35.83 -7.65
C ASP A 163 23.97 36.19 -7.38
N GLU A 164 24.30 36.70 -6.19
CA GLU A 164 25.71 36.97 -5.82
C GLU A 164 26.48 35.67 -5.55
N LEU A 165 25.82 34.64 -4.99
CA LEU A 165 26.43 33.33 -4.76
C LEU A 165 26.74 32.61 -6.08
N LYS A 166 25.84 32.72 -7.07
CA LYS A 166 26.04 32.16 -8.40
C LYS A 166 27.19 32.84 -9.14
N LYS A 167 27.24 34.17 -9.14
CA LYS A 167 28.38 34.92 -9.69
C LYS A 167 29.70 34.54 -9.05
N ARG A 168 29.73 34.38 -7.72
CA ARG A 168 30.94 33.96 -7.01
C ARG A 168 31.35 32.52 -7.33
N GLN A 169 30.41 31.64 -7.65
CA GLN A 169 30.71 30.28 -8.12
C GLN A 169 31.25 30.28 -9.55
N GLU A 170 30.67 31.09 -10.44
CA GLU A 170 31.13 31.27 -11.82
C GLU A 170 32.54 31.89 -11.86
N GLU A 171 32.80 32.90 -11.03
CA GLU A 171 34.12 33.51 -10.88
C GLU A 171 35.16 32.48 -10.38
N LYS A 172 34.81 31.68 -9.36
CA LYS A 172 35.70 30.61 -8.88
C LYS A 172 35.91 29.50 -9.90
N ALA A 173 34.89 29.13 -10.67
CA ALA A 173 35.02 28.14 -11.73
C ALA A 173 35.95 28.63 -12.85
N ALA A 174 35.80 29.89 -13.27
CA ALA A 174 36.68 30.52 -14.24
C ALA A 174 38.12 30.65 -13.72
N GLU A 175 38.30 30.93 -12.43
CA GLU A 175 39.63 31.03 -11.81
C GLU A 175 40.32 29.65 -11.72
N ILE A 176 39.57 28.58 -11.44
CA ILE A 176 40.08 27.19 -11.45
C ILE A 176 40.40 26.72 -12.87
N GLU A 177 39.58 27.08 -13.85
CA GLU A 177 39.81 26.75 -15.27
C GLU A 177 41.05 27.48 -15.81
N ALA A 178 41.21 28.76 -15.47
CA ALA A 178 42.41 29.54 -15.79
C ALA A 178 43.67 29.03 -15.07
N ALA A 179 43.55 28.52 -13.84
CA ALA A 179 44.66 27.90 -13.11
C ALA A 179 45.08 26.56 -13.76
N LYS A 180 44.12 25.72 -14.16
CA LYS A 180 44.40 24.47 -14.89
C LYS A 180 45.03 24.70 -16.26
N ALA A 181 44.60 25.73 -16.98
CA ALA A 181 45.20 26.12 -18.26
C ALA A 181 46.67 26.58 -18.09
N ARG A 182 46.96 27.34 -17.03
CA ARG A 182 48.34 27.77 -16.70
C ARG A 182 49.25 26.64 -16.22
N GLU A 183 48.69 25.60 -15.59
CA GLU A 183 49.46 24.41 -15.20
C GLU A 183 49.74 23.48 -16.39
N THR A 184 48.84 23.41 -17.38
CA THR A 184 49.04 22.63 -18.61
C THR A 184 50.06 23.29 -19.54
N GLU A 185 50.05 24.62 -19.67
CA GLU A 185 51.10 25.37 -20.41
C GLU A 185 52.51 25.22 -19.80
N LYS A 186 52.62 25.04 -18.48
CA LYS A 186 53.92 24.82 -17.80
C LYS A 186 54.43 23.39 -17.83
N ALA A 187 53.59 22.42 -18.20
CA ALA A 187 53.97 21.01 -18.28
C ALA A 187 54.41 20.59 -19.70
N GLU A 188 54.17 21.43 -20.71
CA GLU A 188 54.57 21.24 -22.11
C GLU A 188 55.86 22.02 -22.50
N GLU A 189 56.46 22.75 -21.55
CA GLU A 189 57.79 23.42 -21.68
C GLU A 189 58.89 22.61 -20.99
#